data_AF-A0A0R3Q3F4-F1
#
_entry.id   AF-A0A0R3Q3F4-F1
#
_cell.length_a   1.000
_cell.length_b   1.000
_cell.length_c   1.000
_cell.angle_alpha   90.00
_cell.angle_beta   90.00
_cell.angle_gamma   90.00
#
_symmetry.space_group_name_H-M   'P 1'
#
loop_
_entity.id
_entity.type
_entity.pdbx_description
1 polymer ?
#
loop_
_entity_poly.entity_id
_entity_poly.type
_entity_poly.pdbx_seq_one_letter_code
_entity_poly.pdbx_strand_id
1 'polypeptide(L)'
;MIDESGDSELAIGFQPDMRNATIQFQQQIMSAKLFDLPCIVEVMKTIDKKNVYKVADASQIMICSDNLQPITETSLQSDTSKSKRDRIWQWPHGLTPPMKSVRKRRFRKTKKKKYMDAPEVERELKRLLRADIEASSSRWEIVTPEEDTKRVDISSVPMEALVLGEISNSDDEASLKEVISFVLEHISRESC
;
A
#
# COMPACT_ATOMS: atom_id res chain seq x y z
N MET A 1 13.13 -41.15 -8.23
CA MET A 1 12.30 -41.91 -9.17
C MET A 1 10.88 -41.72 -8.71
N ILE A 2 10.09 -40.97 -9.47
CA ILE A 2 8.64 -41.11 -9.38
C ILE A 2 8.41 -42.33 -10.27
N ASP A 3 8.01 -43.44 -9.66
CA ASP A 3 7.79 -44.69 -10.38
C ASP A 3 6.70 -44.47 -11.43
N GLU A 4 7.06 -44.59 -12.71
CA GLU A 4 6.11 -44.77 -13.80
C GLU A 4 5.52 -46.18 -13.67
N SER A 5 4.49 -46.32 -12.85
CA SER A 5 3.82 -47.60 -12.68
C SER A 5 2.33 -47.39 -12.44
N GLY A 6 1.58 -47.52 -13.54
CA GLY A 6 0.11 -47.53 -13.60
C GLY A 6 -0.47 -46.14 -13.83
N ASP A 7 -1.33 -46.03 -14.86
CA ASP A 7 -2.18 -44.88 -15.18
C ASP A 7 -3.06 -44.47 -13.98
N SER A 8 -2.45 -43.86 -12.97
CA SER A 8 -3.17 -43.10 -11.96
C SER A 8 -3.59 -41.81 -12.63
N GLU A 9 -4.71 -41.85 -13.35
CA GLU A 9 -5.24 -40.71 -14.09
C GLU A 9 -5.51 -39.57 -13.09
N LEU A 10 -4.65 -38.55 -13.14
CA LEU A 10 -4.81 -37.29 -12.42
C LEU A 10 -5.63 -36.36 -13.31
N ALA A 11 -6.85 -36.05 -12.91
CA ALA A 11 -7.69 -35.08 -13.58
C ALA A 11 -7.96 -33.87 -12.68
N ILE A 12 -7.94 -32.67 -13.27
CA ILE A 12 -8.18 -31.40 -12.57
C ILE A 12 -9.34 -30.70 -13.27
N GLY A 13 -10.45 -30.54 -12.56
CA GLY A 13 -11.61 -29.78 -13.02
C GLY A 13 -11.72 -28.45 -12.30
N PHE A 14 -11.70 -27.33 -13.02
CA PHE A 14 -11.93 -26.01 -12.43
C PHE A 14 -13.43 -25.68 -12.38
N GLN A 15 -13.86 -25.05 -11.29
CA GLN A 15 -15.17 -24.41 -11.24
C GLN A 15 -15.15 -23.08 -12.04
N PRO A 16 -16.31 -22.51 -12.41
CA PRO A 16 -16.39 -21.26 -13.17
C PRO A 16 -15.71 -20.06 -12.48
N ASP A 17 -15.49 -20.12 -11.17
CA ASP A 17 -14.82 -19.07 -10.41
C ASP A 17 -13.29 -19.06 -10.55
N MET A 18 -12.70 -20.08 -11.20
CA MET A 18 -11.26 -20.27 -11.39
C MET A 18 -10.43 -20.28 -10.09
N ARG A 19 -11.09 -20.43 -8.94
CA ARG A 19 -10.46 -20.45 -7.60
C ARG A 19 -10.72 -21.74 -6.86
N ASN A 20 -11.85 -22.38 -7.12
CA ASN A 20 -12.17 -23.72 -6.64
C ASN A 20 -11.92 -24.73 -7.77
N ALA A 21 -11.36 -25.88 -7.41
CA ALA A 21 -11.11 -26.99 -8.30
C ALA A 21 -11.46 -28.31 -7.63
N THR A 22 -11.67 -29.33 -8.44
CA THR A 22 -11.85 -30.71 -8.02
C THR A 22 -10.70 -31.52 -8.62
N ILE A 23 -9.97 -32.23 -7.77
CA ILE A 23 -8.86 -33.08 -8.17
C ILE A 23 -9.34 -34.52 -8.05
N GLN A 24 -9.33 -35.25 -9.16
CA GLN A 24 -9.51 -36.69 -9.18
C GLN A 24 -8.13 -37.32 -9.25
N PHE A 25 -7.80 -38.12 -8.24
CA PHE A 25 -6.59 -38.92 -8.21
C PHE A 25 -6.99 -40.36 -7.98
N GLN A 26 -6.82 -41.20 -9.01
CA GLN A 26 -7.31 -42.58 -9.01
C GLN A 26 -8.84 -42.64 -8.76
N GLN A 27 -9.26 -43.26 -7.66
CA GLN A 27 -10.66 -43.39 -7.24
C GLN A 27 -11.09 -42.33 -6.22
N GLN A 28 -10.20 -41.42 -5.82
CA GLN A 28 -10.50 -40.39 -4.83
C GLN A 28 -10.75 -39.05 -5.51
N ILE A 29 -11.84 -38.41 -5.10
CA ILE A 29 -12.19 -37.05 -5.51
C ILE A 29 -11.95 -36.13 -4.32
N MET A 30 -11.09 -35.15 -4.51
CA MET A 30 -10.71 -34.18 -3.49
C MET A 30 -11.10 -32.77 -3.93
N SER A 31 -11.42 -31.93 -2.95
CA SER A 31 -11.65 -30.51 -3.18
C SER A 31 -10.34 -29.75 -3.12
N ALA A 32 -10.13 -28.80 -4.02
CA ALA A 32 -8.92 -28.00 -4.08
C ALA A 32 -9.23 -26.51 -4.23
N LYS A 33 -8.33 -25.67 -3.71
CA LYS A 33 -8.45 -24.21 -3.78
C LYS A 33 -7.14 -23.58 -4.26
N LEU A 34 -7.25 -22.61 -5.16
CA LEU A 34 -6.12 -21.89 -5.76
C LEU A 34 -5.85 -20.58 -5.01
N PHE A 35 -4.66 -20.48 -4.42
CA PHE A 35 -4.20 -19.32 -3.65
C PHE A 35 -3.02 -18.62 -4.30
N ASP A 36 -2.89 -17.33 -4.07
CA ASP A 36 -1.79 -16.50 -4.57
C ASP A 36 -0.64 -16.49 -3.57
N LEU A 37 0.53 -16.99 -4.01
CA LEU A 37 1.74 -16.98 -3.22
C LEU A 37 2.24 -15.54 -2.98
N PRO A 38 2.85 -15.28 -1.82
CA PRO A 38 3.47 -13.99 -1.55
C PRO A 38 4.79 -13.76 -2.29
N CYS A 39 5.47 -14.84 -2.68
CA CYS A 39 6.76 -14.79 -3.33
C CYS A 39 6.62 -15.30 -4.76
N ILE A 40 7.23 -14.60 -5.72
CA ILE A 40 7.41 -15.10 -7.08
C ILE A 40 8.52 -16.16 -7.02
N VAL A 41 8.24 -17.35 -7.54
CA VAL A 41 9.15 -18.49 -7.55
C VAL A 41 9.59 -18.72 -8.99
N GLU A 42 10.88 -18.55 -9.27
CA GLU A 42 11.43 -18.82 -10.59
C GLU A 42 11.68 -20.33 -10.75
N VAL A 43 11.11 -20.90 -11.81
CA VAL A 43 11.34 -22.29 -12.20
C VAL A 43 12.52 -22.32 -13.16
N MET A 44 13.56 -23.03 -12.76
CA MET A 44 14.81 -23.14 -13.50
C MET A 44 15.06 -24.59 -13.91
N LYS A 45 15.61 -24.80 -15.11
CA LYS A 45 16.12 -26.11 -15.57
C LYS A 45 17.63 -26.10 -15.65
N THR A 46 18.23 -27.27 -15.45
CA THR A 46 19.67 -27.49 -15.63
C THR A 46 19.92 -28.87 -16.22
N ILE A 47 21.00 -28.99 -16.99
CA ILE A 47 21.46 -30.28 -17.56
C ILE A 47 22.75 -30.70 -16.86
N ASP A 48 23.64 -29.75 -16.62
CA ASP A 48 24.99 -29.95 -16.09
C ASP A 48 25.13 -29.64 -14.59
N LYS A 49 24.04 -29.21 -13.93
CA LYS A 49 23.98 -28.73 -12.53
C LYS A 49 24.87 -27.51 -12.25
N LYS A 50 25.36 -26.84 -13.30
CA LYS A 50 26.21 -25.65 -13.20
C LYS A 50 25.50 -24.45 -13.82
N ASN A 51 25.01 -24.63 -15.04
CA ASN A 51 24.23 -23.64 -15.75
C ASN A 51 22.75 -23.87 -15.49
N VAL A 52 22.08 -22.83 -14.99
CA VAL A 52 20.63 -22.82 -14.74
C VAL A 52 19.96 -21.86 -15.71
N TYR A 53 18.89 -22.31 -16.35
CA TYR A 53 18.14 -21.52 -17.33
C TYR A 53 16.70 -21.35 -16.85
N LYS A 54 16.19 -20.12 -16.87
CA LYS A 54 14.82 -19.80 -16.49
C LYS A 54 13.82 -20.39 -17.48
N VAL A 55 12.75 -20.97 -16.94
CA VAL A 55 11.67 -21.60 -17.73
C VAL A 55 10.34 -20.90 -17.47
N ALA A 56 10.00 -20.62 -16.21
CA ALA A 56 8.72 -20.03 -15.85
C ALA A 56 8.78 -19.29 -14.51
N ASP A 57 7.73 -18.53 -14.23
CA ASP A 57 7.47 -17.93 -12.93
C ASP A 57 6.20 -18.54 -12.34
N ALA A 58 6.31 -19.07 -11.12
CA ALA A 58 5.19 -19.60 -10.34
C ALA A 58 4.82 -18.62 -9.23
N SER A 59 3.57 -18.20 -9.19
CA SER A 59 3.05 -17.23 -8.21
C SER A 59 1.76 -17.69 -7.53
N GLN A 60 1.31 -18.91 -7.82
CA GLN A 60 0.09 -19.49 -7.27
C GLN A 60 0.36 -20.91 -6.77
N ILE A 61 -0.47 -21.37 -5.84
CA ILE A 61 -0.44 -22.71 -5.29
C ILE A 61 -1.86 -23.24 -5.15
N MET A 62 -2.06 -24.49 -5.55
CA MET A 62 -3.31 -25.20 -5.35
C MET A 62 -3.17 -26.09 -4.12
N ILE A 63 -4.10 -25.94 -3.18
CA ILE A 63 -4.13 -26.71 -1.93
C ILE A 63 -5.30 -27.67 -1.99
N CYS A 64 -4.97 -28.95 -1.94
CA CYS A 64 -5.93 -30.05 -1.89
C CYS A 64 -6.38 -30.29 -0.44
N SER A 65 -7.66 -30.57 -0.25
CA SER A 65 -8.28 -30.91 1.02
C SER A 65 -8.92 -32.29 0.91
N ASP A 66 -8.72 -33.13 1.92
CA ASP A 66 -9.25 -34.51 1.96
C ASP A 66 -10.78 -34.56 2.15
N ASN A 67 -11.43 -33.41 2.21
CA ASN A 67 -12.88 -33.32 2.31
C ASN A 67 -13.51 -33.69 0.95
N LEU A 68 -14.15 -34.85 0.95
CA LEU A 68 -14.90 -35.48 -0.15
C LEU A 68 -16.16 -34.71 -0.58
N GLN A 69 -16.50 -33.60 0.07
CA GLN A 69 -17.69 -32.84 -0.31
C GLN A 69 -17.36 -31.88 -1.45
N PRO A 70 -18.09 -31.93 -2.58
CA PRO A 70 -18.03 -30.86 -3.56
C PRO A 70 -18.33 -29.57 -2.82
N ILE A 71 -17.46 -28.56 -3.00
CA ILE A 71 -17.55 -27.26 -2.34
C ILE A 71 -18.90 -26.65 -2.74
N THR A 72 -19.93 -26.96 -1.95
CA THR A 72 -21.25 -26.38 -2.06
C THR A 72 -21.15 -25.12 -1.23
N GLU A 73 -20.86 -24.03 -1.93
CA GLU A 73 -21.20 -22.67 -1.54
C GLU A 73 -20.96 -22.34 -0.06
N THR A 74 -19.71 -22.06 0.33
CA THR A 74 -19.50 -21.25 1.55
C THR A 74 -19.81 -19.79 1.23
N SER A 75 -21.09 -19.48 1.07
CA SER A 75 -21.85 -18.42 1.76
C SER A 75 -21.09 -17.23 2.40
N LEU A 76 -20.14 -16.59 1.72
CA LEU A 76 -19.45 -15.39 2.25
C LEU A 76 -19.34 -14.21 1.29
N GLN A 77 -20.12 -14.18 0.19
CA GLN A 77 -19.78 -13.27 -0.93
C GLN A 77 -20.73 -12.10 -1.24
N SER A 78 -21.79 -11.83 -0.48
CA SER A 78 -22.65 -10.66 -0.79
C SER A 78 -22.16 -9.34 -0.20
N ASP A 79 -21.64 -9.29 1.04
CA ASP A 79 -21.51 -8.00 1.76
C ASP A 79 -20.09 -7.59 2.17
N THR A 80 -19.06 -8.23 1.62
CA THR A 80 -17.67 -7.86 1.93
C THR A 80 -17.06 -6.96 0.86
N SER A 81 -16.53 -5.80 1.26
CA SER A 81 -15.80 -4.86 0.41
C SER A 81 -14.79 -5.58 -0.50
N LYS A 82 -14.65 -5.19 -1.77
CA LYS A 82 -13.73 -5.84 -2.75
C LYS A 82 -12.35 -6.17 -2.18
N SER A 83 -11.75 -5.26 -1.41
CA SER A 83 -10.44 -5.45 -0.76
C SER A 83 -10.38 -6.61 0.26
N LYS A 84 -11.50 -6.96 0.90
CA LYS A 84 -11.57 -8.11 1.83
C LYS A 84 -11.63 -9.42 1.04
N ARG A 85 -12.31 -9.45 -0.11
CA ARG A 85 -12.41 -10.64 -0.96
C ARG A 85 -11.05 -11.06 -1.52
N ASP A 86 -10.25 -10.10 -2.00
CA ASP A 86 -8.91 -10.39 -2.53
C ASP A 86 -7.97 -10.96 -1.45
N ARG A 87 -8.19 -10.60 -0.19
CA ARG A 87 -7.37 -11.08 0.93
C ARG A 87 -7.62 -12.54 1.27
N ILE A 88 -8.79 -13.09 0.91
CA ILE A 88 -9.16 -14.49 1.17
C ILE A 88 -8.28 -15.44 0.34
N TRP A 89 -7.93 -15.04 -0.88
CA TRP A 89 -7.13 -15.85 -1.79
C TRP A 89 -5.62 -15.66 -1.62
N GLN A 90 -5.18 -14.76 -0.74
CA GLN A 90 -3.75 -14.51 -0.50
C GLN A 90 -3.17 -15.52 0.48
N TRP A 91 -2.24 -16.36 -0.01
CA TRP A 91 -1.52 -17.28 0.84
C TRP A 91 -0.58 -16.52 1.81
N PRO A 92 -0.60 -16.82 3.12
CA PRO A 92 0.17 -16.06 4.11
C PRO A 92 1.67 -16.41 4.15
N HIS A 93 2.06 -17.56 3.60
CA HIS A 93 3.41 -18.14 3.73
C HIS A 93 4.12 -18.26 2.38
N GLY A 94 5.46 -18.23 2.36
CA GLY A 94 6.22 -18.68 1.20
C GLY A 94 6.40 -20.20 1.21
N LEU A 95 6.88 -20.78 0.11
CA LEU A 95 7.12 -22.23 0.00
C LEU A 95 8.24 -22.72 0.92
N THR A 96 9.25 -21.89 1.17
CA THR A 96 10.41 -22.28 1.99
C THR A 96 10.19 -21.98 3.48
N PRO A 97 10.70 -22.82 4.40
CA PRO A 97 10.50 -22.62 5.85
C PRO A 97 10.88 -21.23 6.38
N PRO A 98 11.99 -20.60 5.93
CA PRO A 98 12.35 -19.24 6.36
C PRO A 98 11.34 -18.16 5.94
N MET A 99 10.42 -18.46 5.02
CA MET A 99 9.39 -17.59 4.48
C MET A 99 8.02 -17.80 5.15
N LYS A 100 7.96 -18.48 6.29
CA LYS A 100 6.75 -18.54 7.12
C LYS A 100 6.29 -17.13 7.52
N SER A 101 4.99 -16.88 7.28
CA SER A 101 4.31 -15.60 7.53
C SER A 101 4.97 -14.36 6.90
N VAL A 102 5.59 -14.54 5.73
CA VAL A 102 6.40 -13.50 5.05
C VAL A 102 5.65 -12.18 4.86
N ARG A 103 4.35 -12.22 4.51
CA ARG A 103 3.54 -11.00 4.27
C ARG A 103 3.48 -10.11 5.51
N LYS A 104 3.54 -10.67 6.73
CA LYS A 104 3.49 -9.90 7.98
C LYS A 104 4.89 -9.60 8.53
N ARG A 105 5.82 -10.54 8.39
CA ARG A 105 7.10 -10.51 9.11
C ARG A 105 8.29 -9.95 8.31
N ARG A 106 8.40 -10.27 7.01
CA ARG A 106 9.59 -9.93 6.20
C ARG A 106 9.34 -8.83 5.17
N PHE A 107 8.12 -8.75 4.63
CA PHE A 107 7.81 -7.75 3.61
C PHE A 107 7.61 -6.36 4.24
N ARG A 108 8.45 -5.41 3.83
CA ARG A 108 8.27 -4.00 4.16
C ARG A 108 6.92 -3.51 3.62
N LYS A 109 6.14 -2.82 4.47
CA LYS A 109 4.85 -2.26 4.07
C LYS A 109 5.04 -0.96 3.31
N THR A 110 4.47 -0.89 2.12
CA THR A 110 4.39 0.36 1.37
C THR A 110 3.42 1.29 2.09
N LYS A 111 3.89 2.48 2.49
CA LYS A 111 3.01 3.55 2.94
C LYS A 111 2.20 4.01 1.73
N LYS A 112 0.89 3.79 1.73
CA LYS A 112 0.01 4.40 0.72
C LYS A 112 0.10 5.91 0.88
N LYS A 113 0.40 6.65 -0.19
CA LYS A 113 0.32 8.12 -0.19
C LYS A 113 -1.16 8.47 -0.14
N LYS A 114 -1.69 8.70 1.07
CA LYS A 114 -3.13 8.96 1.32
C LYS A 114 -3.70 10.05 0.41
N TYR A 115 -2.87 11.01 0.01
CA TYR A 115 -3.24 12.15 -0.83
C TYR A 115 -3.61 11.80 -2.29
N MET A 116 -3.22 10.63 -2.81
CA MET A 116 -3.50 10.27 -4.23
C MET A 116 -4.79 9.49 -4.44
N ASP A 117 -5.43 9.02 -3.37
CA ASP A 117 -6.58 8.09 -3.46
C ASP A 117 -7.72 8.61 -2.58
N ALA A 118 -7.98 9.92 -2.69
CA ALA A 118 -9.00 10.62 -1.94
C ALA A 118 -10.05 11.16 -2.93
N PRO A 119 -10.93 10.30 -3.47
CA PRO A 119 -11.97 10.70 -4.41
C PRO A 119 -12.87 11.81 -3.84
N GLU A 120 -12.99 11.86 -2.51
CA GLU A 120 -13.68 12.92 -1.80
C GLU A 120 -12.94 14.27 -1.87
N VAL A 121 -11.61 14.26 -1.69
CA VAL A 121 -10.78 15.46 -1.83
C VAL A 121 -10.79 15.95 -3.27
N GLU A 122 -10.75 15.06 -4.25
CA GLU A 122 -10.88 15.43 -5.66
C GLU A 122 -12.25 16.04 -5.99
N ARG A 123 -13.33 15.47 -5.44
CA ARG A 123 -14.69 16.01 -5.57
C ARG A 123 -14.76 17.42 -4.99
N GLU A 124 -14.19 17.62 -3.81
CA GLU A 124 -14.24 18.89 -3.12
C GLU A 124 -13.36 19.95 -3.81
N LEU A 125 -12.16 19.57 -4.24
CA LEU A 125 -11.28 20.42 -5.05
C LEU A 125 -11.99 20.91 -6.32
N LYS A 126 -12.67 20.00 -7.03
CA LYS A 126 -13.46 20.37 -8.22
C LYS A 126 -14.61 21.32 -7.90
N ARG A 127 -15.24 21.17 -6.73
CA ARG A 127 -16.30 22.09 -6.27
C ARG A 127 -15.74 23.49 -6.01
N LEU A 128 -14.61 23.58 -5.31
CA LEU A 128 -13.95 24.85 -5.00
C LEU A 128 -13.49 25.57 -6.28
N LEU A 129 -12.82 24.85 -7.20
CA LEU A 129 -12.35 25.43 -8.46
C LEU A 129 -13.50 25.94 -9.34
N ARG A 130 -14.67 25.28 -9.32
CA ARG A 130 -15.86 25.78 -10.04
C ARG A 130 -16.37 27.08 -9.42
N ALA A 131 -16.45 27.15 -8.10
CA ALA A 131 -16.88 28.36 -7.40
C ALA A 131 -15.91 29.53 -7.62
N ASP A 132 -14.60 29.26 -7.69
CA ASP A 132 -13.59 30.29 -8.00
C ASP A 132 -13.69 30.82 -9.43
N ILE A 133 -14.01 29.96 -10.41
CA ILE A 133 -14.23 30.38 -11.80
C ILE A 133 -15.47 31.27 -11.93
N GLU A 134 -16.50 31.01 -11.12
CA GLU A 134 -17.74 31.80 -11.09
C GLU A 134 -17.58 33.13 -10.33
N ALA A 135 -16.55 33.25 -9.48
CA ALA A 135 -16.29 34.45 -8.69
C ALA A 135 -15.62 35.57 -9.51
N SER A 136 -15.90 36.82 -9.15
CA SER A 136 -15.24 37.99 -9.76
C SER A 136 -13.78 38.14 -9.33
N SER A 137 -13.42 37.64 -8.14
CA SER A 137 -12.06 37.65 -7.60
C SER A 137 -11.89 36.60 -6.50
N SER A 138 -10.78 35.86 -6.50
CA SER A 138 -10.45 34.87 -5.47
C SER A 138 -9.11 35.18 -4.81
N ARG A 139 -9.04 35.08 -3.47
CA ARG A 139 -7.81 35.16 -2.66
C ARG A 139 -7.79 33.99 -1.67
N TRP A 140 -6.63 33.37 -1.51
CA TRP A 140 -6.40 32.32 -0.52
C TRP A 140 -5.14 32.63 0.30
N GLU A 141 -5.10 32.11 1.52
CA GLU A 141 -3.98 32.26 2.43
C GLU A 141 -3.88 30.99 3.29
N ILE A 142 -2.65 30.54 3.56
CA ILE A 142 -2.42 29.37 4.41
C ILE A 142 -2.36 29.87 5.85
N VAL A 143 -3.38 29.55 6.64
CA VAL A 143 -3.41 29.91 8.05
C VAL A 143 -2.86 28.74 8.86
N THR A 144 -1.85 29.03 9.67
CA THR A 144 -1.33 28.06 10.64
C THR A 144 -2.24 28.05 11.87
N PRO A 145 -2.44 26.90 12.55
CA PRO A 145 -3.36 26.82 13.69
C PRO A 145 -2.96 27.74 14.86
N GLU A 146 -1.71 28.19 14.93
CA GLU A 146 -1.22 29.19 15.89
C GLU A 146 -1.68 30.62 15.56
N GLU A 147 -1.98 30.94 14.30
CA GLU A 147 -2.43 32.26 13.85
C GLU A 147 -3.95 32.45 13.96
N ASP A 148 -4.73 31.37 13.89
CA ASP A 148 -6.19 31.40 14.06
C ASP A 148 -6.59 31.93 15.44
N THR A 149 -5.81 31.62 16.48
CA THR A 149 -6.07 32.13 17.84
C THR A 149 -5.80 33.63 18.02
N LYS A 150 -5.05 34.26 17.11
CA LYS A 150 -4.72 35.70 17.19
C LYS A 150 -5.67 36.58 16.38
N ARG A 151 -6.46 36.00 15.47
CA ARG A 151 -7.36 36.75 14.57
C ARG A 151 -8.71 37.12 15.19
N VAL A 152 -9.00 36.64 16.40
CA VAL A 152 -10.26 36.98 17.10
C VAL A 152 -10.24 38.41 17.69
N ASP A 153 -9.08 39.06 17.84
CA ASP A 153 -8.95 40.36 18.53
C ASP A 153 -8.49 41.54 17.64
N ILE A 154 -8.86 41.58 16.36
CA ILE A 154 -8.56 42.75 15.50
C ILE A 154 -9.84 43.27 14.84
N SER A 155 -10.76 43.81 15.64
CA SER A 155 -11.98 44.47 15.17
C SER A 155 -11.95 46.00 15.26
N SER A 156 -10.78 46.66 15.33
CA SER A 156 -10.74 48.13 15.38
C SER A 156 -9.39 48.76 14.99
N VAL A 157 -8.98 48.69 13.72
CA VAL A 157 -7.96 49.62 13.20
C VAL A 157 -8.49 50.31 11.94
N PRO A 158 -8.53 51.66 11.87
CA PRO A 158 -9.04 52.38 10.71
C PRO A 158 -8.12 52.24 9.49
N MET A 159 -8.75 52.19 8.31
CA MET A 159 -8.17 51.88 7.00
C MET A 159 -7.15 52.91 6.45
N GLU A 160 -6.90 54.02 7.16
CA GLU A 160 -6.06 55.12 6.67
C GLU A 160 -4.57 54.97 7.02
N ALA A 161 -4.20 54.10 7.97
CA ALA A 161 -2.80 53.93 8.39
C ALA A 161 -1.96 52.95 7.53
N LEU A 162 -2.58 52.26 6.55
CA LEU A 162 -1.90 51.27 5.70
C LEU A 162 -1.47 51.82 4.32
N VAL A 163 -1.81 53.06 3.98
CA VAL A 163 -1.59 53.61 2.63
C VAL A 163 -0.26 54.34 2.47
N LEU A 164 0.42 54.76 3.54
CA LEU A 164 1.68 55.52 3.45
C LEU A 164 2.71 55.13 4.53
N GLY A 165 3.73 54.38 4.14
CA GLY A 165 5.04 54.29 4.81
C GLY A 165 5.54 52.85 4.99
N GLU A 166 6.76 52.46 4.60
CA GLU A 166 7.85 53.11 3.88
C GLU A 166 8.55 52.02 3.06
N ILE A 167 9.01 52.39 1.87
CA ILE A 167 9.88 51.55 1.04
C ILE A 167 11.28 51.64 1.66
N SER A 168 11.82 50.54 2.19
CA SER A 168 13.24 50.45 2.55
C SER A 168 13.81 49.09 2.15
N ASN A 169 14.64 49.12 1.10
CA ASN A 169 15.60 48.08 0.75
C ASN A 169 16.88 48.29 1.57
N SER A 170 17.44 47.23 2.15
CA SER A 170 18.89 47.09 2.35
C SER A 170 19.23 45.66 2.76
N ASP A 171 20.16 45.07 2.03
CA ASP A 171 20.91 43.86 2.36
C ASP A 171 21.57 43.95 3.75
N ASP A 172 21.70 42.82 4.47
CA ASP A 172 22.83 42.55 5.37
C ASP A 172 22.89 41.07 5.83
N GLU A 173 23.86 40.34 5.28
CA GLU A 173 24.28 38.99 5.62
C GLU A 173 25.26 39.03 6.81
N ALA A 174 24.78 39.09 8.06
CA ALA A 174 25.70 39.05 9.22
C ALA A 174 25.19 38.37 10.50
N SER A 175 23.94 37.88 10.55
CA SER A 175 23.35 37.34 11.80
C SER A 175 23.65 35.85 12.06
N LEU A 176 24.10 35.08 11.07
CA LEU A 176 24.28 33.62 11.22
C LEU A 176 25.46 33.20 12.10
N LYS A 177 26.44 34.07 12.34
CA LYS A 177 27.63 33.72 13.13
C LYS A 177 27.40 33.81 14.65
N GLU A 178 26.48 34.66 15.08
CA GLU A 178 26.17 34.87 16.51
C GLU A 178 25.26 33.75 17.05
N VAL A 179 24.34 33.26 16.21
CA VAL A 179 23.46 32.13 16.54
C VAL A 179 24.25 30.81 16.63
N ILE A 180 25.23 30.59 15.76
CA ILE A 180 26.02 29.34 15.75
C ILE A 180 26.95 29.25 16.98
N SER A 181 27.50 30.37 17.45
CA SER A 181 28.33 30.39 18.67
C SER A 181 27.52 30.02 19.92
N PHE A 182 26.27 30.48 20.01
CA PHE A 182 25.40 30.21 21.15
C PHE A 182 24.96 28.73 21.23
N VAL A 183 24.72 28.12 20.07
CA VAL A 183 24.30 26.71 19.97
C VAL A 183 25.45 25.75 20.30
N LEU A 184 26.69 26.07 19.91
CA LEU A 184 27.85 25.21 20.22
C LEU A 184 28.20 25.21 21.73
N GLU A 185 28.01 26.33 22.41
CA GLU A 185 28.33 26.44 23.84
C GLU A 185 27.31 25.70 24.72
N HIS A 186 26.04 25.62 24.29
CA HIS A 186 25.00 24.86 24.98
C HIS A 186 25.18 23.35 24.87
N ILE A 187 25.59 22.83 23.70
CA ILE A 187 25.78 21.39 23.49
C ILE A 187 26.96 20.85 24.34
N SER A 188 27.97 21.68 24.62
CA SER A 188 29.13 21.24 25.39
C SER A 188 28.87 21.17 26.91
N ARG A 189 27.78 21.76 27.42
CA ARG A 189 27.42 21.74 28.85
C ARG A 189 26.46 20.61 29.23
N GLU A 190 25.78 19.98 28.28
CA GLU A 190 24.84 18.88 28.55
C GLU A 190 25.47 17.47 28.47
N SER A 191 26.77 17.34 28.21
CA SER A 191 27.45 16.05 28.04
C SER A 191 28.53 15.73 29.10
N CYS A 192 28.43 16.26 30.33
CA CYS A 192 29.25 15.84 31.46
C CYS A 192 28.39 15.64 32.72
#